data_AF-A0A2S8BAL5-F1
#
_entry.id   AF-A0A2S8BAL5-F1
#
_cell.length_a   1.000
_cell.length_b   1.000
_cell.length_c   1.000
_cell.angle_alpha   90.00
_cell.angle_beta   90.00
_cell.angle_gamma   90.00
#
_symmetry.space_group_name_H-M   'P 1'
#
loop_
_entity.id
_entity.type
_entity.pdbx_description
1 polymer ?
#
loop_
_entity_poly.entity_id
_entity_poly.type
_entity_poly.pdbx_seq_one_letter_code
_entity_poly.pdbx_strand_id
1 'polypeptide(L)' 'MIGLSGCVSTGANVTGNEVGVTVNNVWNRNIAFPKADEHCRKFGKVAKPTNSDGEYAFSFECVKPDS' A
#
# COMPACT_ATOMS: atom_id res chain seq x y z
N MET A 1 8.19 18.07 25.96
CA MET A 1 8.42 17.04 24.93
C MET A 1 7.51 17.38 23.74
N ILE A 2 7.78 18.44 22.99
CA ILE A 2 8.50 18.45 21.70
C ILE A 2 8.11 17.24 20.82
N GLY A 3 7.25 17.51 19.84
CA GLY A 3 7.26 16.96 18.48
C GLY A 3 6.99 15.47 18.30
N LEU A 4 5.76 15.13 17.94
CA LEU A 4 5.58 14.25 16.79
C LEU A 4 4.64 14.93 15.82
N SER A 5 5.23 15.38 14.72
CA SER A 5 4.59 15.68 13.46
C SER A 5 3.36 14.79 13.30
N GLY A 6 2.18 15.41 13.34
CA GLY A 6 1.03 14.81 12.69
C GLY A 6 1.48 14.56 11.27
N CYS A 7 1.68 13.28 10.93
CA CYS A 7 1.83 12.84 9.57
C CYS A 7 0.53 13.28 8.89
N VAL A 8 0.54 14.48 8.30
CA VAL A 8 -0.49 14.91 7.39
C VAL A 8 -0.40 13.90 6.26
N SER A 9 -1.19 12.85 6.40
CA SER A 9 -1.38 11.86 5.39
C SER A 9 -2.14 12.60 4.32
N THR A 10 -1.43 13.30 3.43
CA THR A 10 -1.98 13.61 2.11
C THR A 10 -2.44 12.26 1.59
N GLY A 11 -3.76 12.06 1.65
CA GLY A 11 -4.36 10.76 1.94
C GLY A 11 -4.19 9.85 0.75
N ALA A 12 -3.15 9.01 0.77
CA ALA A 12 -3.12 7.89 -0.13
C ALA A 12 -4.32 7.02 0.20
N ASN A 13 -5.21 6.85 -0.77
CA ASN A 13 -6.41 6.06 -0.61
C ASN A 13 -6.05 4.61 -0.87
N VAL A 14 -6.05 3.82 0.19
CA VAL A 14 -5.81 2.38 0.15
C VAL A 14 -7.16 1.69 0.04
N THR A 15 -7.45 1.12 -1.13
CA THR A 15 -8.71 0.43 -1.39
C THR A 15 -8.40 -0.99 -1.83
N GLY A 16 -8.94 -1.98 -1.14
CA GLY A 16 -8.62 -3.37 -1.42
C GLY A 16 -9.21 -4.34 -0.41
N ASN A 17 -8.92 -5.61 -0.63
CA ASN A 17 -9.32 -6.74 0.22
C ASN A 17 -8.12 -7.65 0.50
N GLU A 18 -8.37 -8.88 0.93
CA GLU A 18 -7.31 -9.83 1.27
C GLU A 18 -6.56 -10.41 0.06
N VAL A 19 -7.05 -10.24 -1.17
CA VAL A 19 -6.40 -10.76 -2.39
C VAL A 19 -5.59 -9.69 -3.10
N GLY A 20 -5.96 -8.42 -2.94
CA GLY A 20 -5.22 -7.31 -3.55
C GLY A 20 -5.65 -5.95 -3.02
N VAL A 21 -4.78 -4.98 -3.22
CA VAL A 21 -4.95 -3.62 -2.75
C VAL A 21 -4.41 -2.63 -3.77
N THR A 22 -5.16 -1.55 -3.99
CA THR A 22 -4.78 -0.45 -4.85
C THR A 22 -4.58 0.79 -4.00
N VAL A 23 -3.41 1.40 -4.13
CA VAL A 23 -3.04 2.63 -3.43
C VAL A 23 -3.09 3.78 -4.42
N ASN A 24 -4.05 4.67 -4.23
CA ASN A 24 -4.29 5.85 -5.06
C ASN A 24 -3.72 7.10 -4.40
N ASN A 25 -3.57 8.18 -5.17
CA ASN A 25 -3.10 9.49 -4.69
C ASN A 25 -1.66 9.44 -4.16
N VAL A 26 -0.80 8.75 -4.91
CA VAL A 26 0.62 8.58 -4.61
C VAL A 26 1.43 8.86 -5.87
N TRP A 27 2.55 9.56 -5.71
CA TRP A 27 3.41 9.98 -6.82
C TRP A 27 4.26 8.83 -7.36
N ASN A 28 4.54 7.81 -6.55
CA ASN A 28 5.34 6.66 -6.96
C ASN A 28 5.02 5.39 -6.18
N ARG A 29 5.48 4.26 -6.73
CA ARG A 29 5.34 2.93 -6.15
C ARG A 29 6.05 2.77 -4.80
N ASN A 30 7.18 3.44 -4.57
CA ASN A 30 7.90 3.37 -3.28
C ASN A 30 7.10 3.92 -2.10
N ILE A 31 6.25 4.92 -2.33
CA ILE A 31 5.32 5.45 -1.32
C ILE A 31 4.10 4.54 -1.18
N ALA A 32 3.68 3.92 -2.28
CA ALA A 32 2.52 3.04 -2.32
C ALA A 32 2.78 1.69 -1.62
N PHE A 33 3.96 1.10 -1.83
CA PHE A 33 4.36 -0.20 -1.33
C PHE A 33 4.19 -0.38 0.19
N PRO A 34 4.73 0.50 1.07
CA PRO A 34 4.58 0.32 2.52
C PRO A 34 3.12 0.37 2.98
N LYS A 35 2.26 1.13 2.27
CA LYS A 35 0.82 1.21 2.58
C LYS A 35 0.08 -0.06 2.14
N ALA A 36 0.42 -0.57 0.97
CA ALA A 36 -0.09 -1.85 0.47
C ALA A 36 0.37 -3.02 1.36
N ASP A 37 1.64 -3.02 1.75
CA ASP A 37 2.22 -4.04 2.62
C ASP A 37 1.57 -4.05 4.01
N GLU A 38 1.38 -2.87 4.61
CA GLU A 38 0.62 -2.76 5.87
C GLU A 38 -0.80 -3.33 5.75
N HIS A 39 -1.48 -3.09 4.63
CA HIS A 39 -2.82 -3.66 4.38
C HIS A 39 -2.77 -5.18 4.24
N CYS A 40 -1.87 -5.73 3.43
CA CYS A 40 -1.74 -7.18 3.23
C CYS A 40 -1.31 -7.90 4.52
N ARG A 41 -0.45 -7.28 5.35
CA ARG A 41 0.01 -7.85 6.62
C ARG A 41 -1.11 -8.08 7.62
N LYS A 42 -2.21 -7.31 7.56
CA LYS A 42 -3.42 -7.56 8.38
C LYS A 42 -4.03 -8.94 8.13
N PHE A 43 -3.76 -9.52 6.95
CA PHE A 43 -4.23 -10.84 6.56
C PHE A 43 -3.14 -11.92 6.64
N GLY A 44 -1.96 -11.60 7.18
CA GLY A 44 -0.81 -12.51 7.18
C GLY A 44 -0.21 -12.73 5.78
N LYS A 45 -0.41 -11.77 4.86
CA LYS A 45 0.07 -11.79 3.48
C LYS A 45 1.09 -10.67 3.27
N VAL A 46 1.81 -10.72 2.15
CA VAL A 46 2.76 -9.69 1.72
C VAL A 46 2.27 -9.02 0.45
N ALA A 47 2.55 -7.72 0.31
CA ALA A 47 2.19 -6.99 -0.91
C ALA A 47 3.20 -7.29 -2.02
N LYS A 48 2.70 -7.81 -3.15
CA LYS A 48 3.47 -8.05 -4.37
C LYS A 48 3.05 -7.02 -5.42
N PRO A 49 3.96 -6.19 -5.94
CA PRO A 49 3.62 -5.24 -6.98
C PRO A 49 3.15 -5.97 -8.24
N THR A 50 2.07 -5.47 -8.84
CA THR A 50 1.58 -5.97 -10.12
C THR A 50 2.12 -5.11 -11.27
N ASN A 51 1.79 -5.48 -12.51
CA ASN A 51 2.03 -4.64 -13.69
C ASN A 51 0.85 -3.68 -13.97
N SER A 52 -0.13 -3.61 -13.07
CA SER A 52 -1.34 -2.79 -13.20
C SER A 52 -1.20 -1.48 -12.45
N ASP A 53 -0.30 -0.63 -12.93
CA ASP A 53 -0.10 0.74 -12.44
C ASP A 53 -0.84 1.75 -13.32
N GLY A 54 -1.53 2.70 -12.69
CA GLY A 54 -2.01 3.94 -13.30
C GLY A 54 -1.12 5.13 -12.92
N GLU A 55 -1.43 6.30 -13.46
CA GLU A 55 -0.62 7.52 -13.32
C GLU A 55 -0.32 7.91 -11.85
N TYR A 56 -1.28 7.69 -10.94
CA TYR A 56 -1.14 7.92 -9.50
C TYR A 56 -1.76 6.80 -8.65
N ALA A 57 -1.89 5.61 -9.23
CA ALA A 57 -2.55 4.46 -8.63
C ALA A 57 -1.68 3.22 -8.83
N PHE A 58 -1.23 2.60 -7.75
CA PHE A 58 -0.39 1.41 -7.82
C PHE A 58 -1.12 0.23 -7.22
N SER A 59 -1.21 -0.87 -7.96
CA SER A 59 -1.92 -2.07 -7.54
C SER A 59 -0.95 -3.15 -7.08
N PHE A 60 -1.29 -3.78 -5.96
CA PHE A 60 -0.51 -4.83 -5.33
C PHE A 60 -1.39 -6.03 -5.07
N GLU A 61 -0.89 -7.22 -5.33
CA GLU A 61 -1.52 -8.48 -4.94
C GLU A 61 -1.08 -8.84 -3.52
N CYS A 62 -2.03 -9.21 -2.67
CA CYS A 62 -1.72 -9.75 -1.36
C CYS A 62 -1.50 -11.26 -1.50
N VAL A 63 -0.24 -11.67 -1.55
CA VAL A 63 0.15 -13.08 -1.70
C VAL A 63 0.66 -13.64 -0.38
N LYS A 64 0.54 -14.95 -0.17
CA LYS A 64 1.20 -15.58 0.99
C LYS A 64 2.72 -15.41 0.83
N PRO A 65 3.45 -15.03 1.89
CA PRO A 65 4.90 -15.17 1.87
C PRO A 65 5.22 -16.65 1.67
N ASP A 66 5.83 -17.01 0.53
CA ASP A 66 6.36 -18.36 0.31
C ASP A 66 7.22 -18.75 1.52
N SER A 67 6.87 -19.85 2.19
CA SER A 67 7.61 -20.43 3.32
C SER A 67 8.81 -21.23 2.84
#